data_AF-A0A9X3YNM3-F1
#
_entry.id   AF-A0A9X3YNM3-F1
#
_cell.length_a   1.000
_cell.length_b   1.000
_cell.length_c   1.000
_cell.angle_alpha   90.00
_cell.angle_beta   90.00
_cell.angle_gamma   90.00
#
_symmetry.space_group_name_H-M   'P 1'
#
loop_
_entity.id
_entity.type
_entity.pdbx_description
1 polymer ?
#
loop_
_entity_poly.entity_id
_entity_poly.type
_entity_poly.pdbx_seq_one_letter_code
_entity_poly.pdbx_strand_id
1 'polypeptide(L)'
;MPRSSIVAKSRNTLVAIAASLAAAPAFAASVEPASPAPFERVHLVTAFSACEFDPLTTTVTASGGTIRVEIGRQIAAICAPNPPEEPYEIQLGAFPAGSYTVEVVRKPETTPGERVTFDVQPLVHTMQYPPTPHPVADYSGLWWTPAESGWGLSLQQSAFGGALFGALYVFDASRQPRWYTLQGGGWVDATTWQGKVVASSGSPWSAQPYDTGSGSANIVGDAQIVFKRTDGAAGRAQLRYTIDGVTVTKTIARIRF
;
A
#
# COMPACT_ATOMS: atom_id res chain seq x y z
N MET A 1 -40.47 -43.86 75.57
CA MET A 1 -40.08 -44.24 74.21
C MET A 1 -40.44 -43.07 73.28
N PRO A 2 -39.47 -42.25 72.84
CA PRO A 2 -39.75 -41.00 72.13
C PRO A 2 -39.62 -41.13 70.60
N ARG A 3 -40.50 -40.43 69.88
CA ARG A 3 -40.45 -40.20 68.43
C ARG A 3 -39.37 -39.17 68.12
N SER A 4 -38.40 -39.51 67.27
CA SER A 4 -37.38 -38.58 66.78
C SER A 4 -37.86 -37.83 65.53
N SER A 5 -37.77 -36.51 65.59
CA SER A 5 -38.07 -35.55 64.52
C SER A 5 -36.86 -35.32 63.62
N ILE A 6 -37.12 -35.22 62.32
CA ILE A 6 -36.18 -34.92 61.24
C ILE A 6 -35.84 -33.42 61.24
N VAL A 7 -34.55 -33.08 61.23
CA VAL A 7 -34.05 -31.74 60.87
C VAL A 7 -33.06 -31.91 59.72
N ALA A 8 -33.47 -31.52 58.52
CA ALA A 8 -32.60 -31.47 57.35
C ALA A 8 -31.72 -30.21 57.44
N LYS A 9 -30.41 -30.40 57.59
CA LYS A 9 -29.40 -29.33 57.43
C LYS A 9 -29.18 -29.08 55.94
N SER A 10 -29.60 -27.92 55.46
CA SER A 10 -29.23 -27.42 54.13
C SER A 10 -27.72 -27.11 54.10
N ARG A 11 -26.97 -27.81 53.23
CA ARG A 11 -25.60 -27.43 52.87
C ARG A 11 -25.68 -26.57 51.61
N ASN A 12 -25.48 -25.26 51.77
CA ASN A 12 -25.26 -24.36 50.65
C ASN A 12 -23.88 -24.66 50.05
N THR A 13 -23.85 -25.37 48.92
CA THR A 13 -22.65 -25.55 48.12
C THR A 13 -22.50 -24.33 47.21
N LEU A 14 -21.58 -23.43 47.55
CA LEU A 14 -21.14 -22.35 46.66
C LEU A 14 -20.42 -22.96 45.46
N VAL A 15 -21.04 -22.93 44.29
CA VAL A 15 -20.40 -23.26 43.01
C VAL A 15 -19.60 -22.03 42.58
N ALA A 16 -18.28 -22.08 42.71
CA ALA A 16 -17.39 -21.11 42.09
C ALA A 16 -17.36 -21.38 40.59
N ILE A 17 -18.04 -20.54 39.80
CA ILE A 17 -17.89 -20.52 38.35
C ILE A 17 -16.52 -19.90 38.07
N ALA A 18 -15.52 -20.73 37.83
CA ALA A 18 -14.25 -20.29 37.25
C ALA A 18 -14.54 -19.85 35.81
N ALA A 19 -14.77 -18.56 35.60
CA ALA A 19 -14.70 -17.97 34.28
C ALA A 19 -13.24 -18.07 33.81
N SER A 20 -12.94 -19.05 32.97
CA SER A 20 -11.69 -19.05 32.21
C SER A 20 -11.71 -17.83 31.30
N LEU A 21 -11.03 -16.75 31.68
CA LEU A 21 -10.61 -15.75 30.71
C LEU A 21 -9.67 -16.49 29.74
N ALA A 22 -10.21 -16.87 28.59
CA ALA A 22 -9.34 -17.17 27.45
C ALA A 22 -8.65 -15.85 27.11
N ALA A 23 -7.35 -15.76 27.38
CA ALA A 23 -6.54 -14.67 26.88
C ALA A 23 -6.69 -14.68 25.36
N ALA A 24 -7.12 -13.55 24.78
CA ALA A 24 -7.08 -13.39 23.34
C ALA A 24 -5.64 -13.64 22.87
N PRO A 25 -5.43 -14.31 21.72
CA PRO A 25 -4.08 -14.52 21.22
C PRO A 25 -3.42 -13.14 21.03
N ALA A 26 -2.25 -12.95 21.64
CA ALA A 26 -1.45 -11.75 21.43
C ALA A 26 -1.10 -11.67 19.94
N PHE A 27 -1.48 -10.59 19.28
CA PHE A 27 -1.06 -10.31 17.92
C PHE A 27 0.45 -10.07 17.91
N ALA A 28 1.20 -10.94 17.25
CA ALA A 28 2.63 -10.74 17.04
C ALA A 28 2.86 -9.71 15.94
N ALA A 29 3.82 -8.80 16.12
CA ALA A 29 4.18 -7.86 15.08
C ALA A 29 4.82 -8.57 13.89
N SER A 30 4.53 -8.09 12.70
CA SER A 30 5.07 -8.59 11.44
C SER A 30 5.35 -7.45 10.49
N VAL A 31 6.06 -7.76 9.40
CA VAL A 31 6.36 -6.80 8.35
C VAL A 31 5.59 -7.20 7.10
N GLU A 32 4.99 -6.21 6.45
CA GLU A 32 4.26 -6.37 5.19
C GLU A 32 4.83 -5.44 4.10
N PRO A 33 5.15 -5.97 2.90
CA PRO A 33 5.17 -7.40 2.56
C PRO A 33 6.29 -8.14 3.31
N ALA A 34 6.13 -9.45 3.54
CA ALA A 34 7.08 -10.26 4.30
C ALA A 34 8.45 -10.44 3.61
N SER A 35 8.54 -10.18 2.30
CA SER A 35 9.77 -10.21 1.52
C SER A 35 9.76 -9.06 0.52
N PRO A 36 10.01 -7.83 0.97
CA PRO A 36 9.90 -6.64 0.14
C PRO A 36 10.98 -6.58 -0.94
N ALA A 37 10.61 -6.01 -2.09
CA ALA A 37 11.56 -5.57 -3.10
C ALA A 37 12.44 -4.42 -2.61
N PRO A 38 13.59 -4.17 -3.26
CA PRO A 38 14.35 -2.95 -3.03
C PRO A 38 13.47 -1.73 -3.34
N PHE A 39 13.38 -0.84 -2.35
CA PHE A 39 12.56 0.38 -2.36
C PHE A 39 11.05 0.16 -2.52
N GLU A 40 10.55 -1.05 -2.29
CA GLU A 40 9.13 -1.25 -2.02
C GLU A 40 8.77 -0.65 -0.66
N ARG A 41 7.54 -0.14 -0.52
CA ARG A 41 7.08 0.37 0.77
C ARG A 41 6.86 -0.78 1.75
N VAL A 42 7.43 -0.62 2.93
CA VAL A 42 7.39 -1.59 4.01
C VAL A 42 6.56 -1.02 5.16
N HIS A 43 5.66 -1.85 5.69
CA HIS A 43 4.80 -1.52 6.81
C HIS A 43 5.07 -2.50 7.96
N LEU A 44 5.07 -2.00 9.18
CA LEU A 44 4.97 -2.82 10.39
C LEU A 44 3.49 -3.01 10.68
N VAL A 45 3.05 -4.26 10.73
CA VAL A 45 1.72 -4.65 11.19
C VAL A 45 1.87 -5.09 12.64
N THR A 46 1.17 -4.43 13.55
CA THR A 46 1.22 -4.77 14.98
C THR A 46 -0.08 -4.31 15.65
N ALA A 47 -0.43 -4.91 16.79
CA ALA A 47 -1.65 -4.56 17.47
C ALA A 47 -1.41 -3.59 18.62
N PHE A 48 -2.30 -2.61 18.69
CA PHE A 48 -2.41 -1.66 19.78
C PHE A 48 -3.87 -1.51 20.14
N SER A 49 -4.14 -1.11 21.37
CA SER A 49 -5.42 -0.46 21.64
C SER A 49 -5.37 0.99 21.12
N ALA A 50 -6.52 1.56 20.78
CA ALA A 50 -6.64 2.97 20.37
C ALA A 50 -6.10 3.96 21.44
N CYS A 51 -5.90 3.48 22.67
CA CYS A 51 -5.35 4.24 23.79
C CYS A 51 -3.83 4.18 23.89
N GLU A 52 -3.21 3.20 23.25
CA GLU A 52 -1.76 3.02 23.25
C GLU A 52 -1.08 3.62 22.04
N PHE A 53 -1.83 3.90 20.96
CA PHE A 53 -1.30 4.42 19.72
C PHE A 53 -1.77 5.85 19.44
N ASP A 54 -0.82 6.77 19.31
CA ASP A 54 -1.02 8.10 18.75
C ASP A 54 -0.15 8.30 17.51
N PRO A 55 -0.73 8.43 16.30
CA PRO A 55 0.04 8.59 15.08
C PRO A 55 0.81 9.92 15.02
N LEU A 56 0.40 10.95 15.77
CA LEU A 56 1.05 12.26 15.76
C LEU A 56 2.34 12.30 16.58
N THR A 57 2.49 11.39 17.54
CA THR A 57 3.65 11.31 18.43
C THR A 57 4.47 10.03 18.25
N THR A 58 4.00 9.13 17.38
CA THR A 58 4.76 7.95 16.93
C THR A 58 5.87 8.36 15.98
N THR A 59 7.08 7.84 16.20
CA THR A 59 8.26 8.18 15.39
C THR A 59 8.91 6.92 14.83
N VAL A 60 9.33 6.99 13.56
CA VAL A 60 10.13 5.96 12.90
C VAL A 60 11.50 6.54 12.60
N THR A 61 12.56 5.88 13.08
CA THR A 61 13.95 6.27 12.81
C THR A 61 14.73 5.08 12.29
N ALA A 62 15.51 5.28 11.23
CA ALA A 62 16.31 4.22 10.62
C ALA A 62 17.80 4.58 10.68
N SER A 63 18.63 3.69 11.21
CA SER A 63 20.07 3.84 11.30
C SER A 63 20.77 2.49 11.27
N GLY A 64 21.73 2.31 10.35
CA GLY A 64 22.59 1.12 10.33
C GLY A 64 21.86 -0.22 10.22
N GLY A 65 20.70 -0.28 9.55
CA GLY A 65 19.87 -1.49 9.43
C GLY A 65 18.86 -1.69 10.58
N THR A 66 18.92 -0.87 11.63
CA THR A 66 17.91 -0.84 12.69
C THR A 66 16.84 0.21 12.36
N ILE A 67 15.57 -0.20 12.40
CA ILE A 67 14.41 0.67 12.26
C ILE A 67 13.72 0.72 13.62
N ARG A 68 13.88 1.82 14.33
CA ARG A 68 13.28 2.02 15.65
C ARG A 68 11.94 2.72 15.50
N VAL A 69 10.88 2.05 15.95
CA VAL A 69 9.50 2.54 15.98
C VAL A 69 9.15 2.85 17.43
N GLU A 70 9.10 4.13 17.78
CA GLU A 70 8.67 4.57 19.11
C GLU A 70 7.20 4.95 19.07
N ILE A 71 6.36 4.15 19.70
CA ILE A 71 4.91 4.32 19.72
C ILE A 71 4.55 5.43 20.69
N GLY A 72 3.93 6.48 20.15
CA GLY A 72 3.34 7.56 20.92
C GLY A 72 2.06 7.10 21.61
N ARG A 73 1.76 7.63 22.80
CA ARG A 73 0.55 7.29 23.56
C ARG A 73 -0.47 8.42 23.53
N GLN A 74 -1.73 8.06 23.32
CA GLN A 74 -2.87 8.94 23.57
C GLN A 74 -2.95 9.29 25.07
N ILE A 75 -3.52 10.45 25.39
CA ILE A 75 -3.70 10.87 26.78
C ILE A 75 -4.71 9.91 27.46
N ALA A 76 -4.28 9.25 28.53
CA ALA A 76 -5.03 8.22 29.25
C ALA A 76 -6.43 8.64 29.78
N ALA A 77 -6.75 9.93 29.77
CA ALA A 77 -8.00 10.49 30.29
C ALA A 77 -9.26 10.13 29.48
N ILE A 78 -9.12 9.60 28.26
CA ILE A 78 -10.23 9.29 27.34
C ILE A 78 -10.44 7.77 27.19
N CYS A 79 -9.71 6.96 27.97
CA CYS A 79 -9.58 5.54 27.74
C CYS A 79 -10.53 4.69 28.58
N ALA A 80 -11.34 3.86 27.92
CA ALA A 80 -12.10 2.80 28.57
C ALA A 80 -11.14 1.78 29.23
N PRO A 81 -11.55 1.14 30.34
CA PRO A 81 -10.77 0.05 30.91
C PRO A 81 -10.71 -1.13 29.94
N ASN A 82 -9.49 -1.58 29.62
CA ASN A 82 -9.20 -2.68 28.68
C ASN A 82 -9.82 -2.49 27.27
N PRO A 83 -9.40 -1.46 26.52
CA PRO A 83 -9.87 -1.30 25.15
C PRO A 83 -9.39 -2.47 24.28
N PRO A 84 -10.18 -2.88 23.27
CA PRO A 84 -9.77 -3.94 22.35
C PRO A 84 -8.50 -3.54 21.59
N GLU A 85 -7.64 -4.52 21.32
CA GLU A 85 -6.52 -4.36 20.42
C GLU A 85 -6.97 -4.55 18.96
N GLU A 86 -6.50 -3.67 18.09
CA GLU A 86 -6.75 -3.71 16.65
C GLU A 86 -5.41 -3.67 15.91
N PRO A 87 -5.33 -4.27 14.70
CA PRO A 87 -4.13 -4.19 13.89
C PRO A 87 -3.94 -2.76 13.34
N TYR A 88 -2.73 -2.24 13.49
CA TYR A 88 -2.28 -0.98 12.89
C TYR A 88 -1.16 -1.25 11.90
N GLU A 89 -1.17 -0.51 10.80
CA GLU A 89 -0.08 -0.48 9.83
C GLU A 89 0.73 0.81 10.00
N ILE A 90 2.00 0.67 10.37
CA ILE A 90 2.93 1.79 10.51
C ILE A 90 3.90 1.73 9.33
N GLN A 91 3.85 2.73 8.44
CA GLN A 91 4.78 2.80 7.32
C GLN A 91 6.21 3.02 7.83
N LEU A 92 7.09 2.05 7.57
CA LEU A 92 8.50 2.10 7.97
C LEU A 92 9.34 2.90 6.98
N GLY A 93 9.01 2.82 5.69
CA GLY A 93 9.74 3.46 4.62
C GLY A 93 9.92 2.54 3.41
N ALA A 94 10.94 2.84 2.60
CA ALA A 94 11.34 2.06 1.44
C ALA A 94 12.87 1.89 1.52
N PHE A 95 13.34 0.65 1.51
CA PHE A 95 14.71 0.33 1.90
C PHE A 95 15.48 -0.36 0.77
N PRO A 96 16.79 -0.12 0.62
CA PRO A 96 17.62 -0.89 -0.31
C PRO A 96 17.75 -2.34 0.15
N ALA A 97 18.23 -3.21 -0.75
CA ALA A 97 18.52 -4.61 -0.44
C ALA A 97 19.42 -4.74 0.80
N GLY A 98 19.06 -5.65 1.71
CA GLY A 98 19.75 -5.84 2.98
C GLY A 98 18.84 -6.41 4.06
N SER A 99 19.44 -6.73 5.20
CA SER A 99 18.74 -7.24 6.38
C SER A 99 18.44 -6.11 7.35
N TYR A 100 17.21 -6.07 7.85
CA TYR A 100 16.74 -5.02 8.76
C TYR A 100 16.14 -5.62 10.01
N THR A 101 16.28 -4.89 11.12
CA THR A 101 15.61 -5.19 12.40
C THR A 101 14.74 -4.03 12.80
N VAL A 102 13.44 -4.28 12.92
CA VAL A 102 12.47 -3.36 13.51
C VAL A 102 12.50 -3.51 15.03
N GLU A 103 12.71 -2.43 15.75
CA GLU A 103 12.62 -2.37 17.21
C GLU A 103 11.37 -1.58 17.61
N VAL A 104 10.39 -2.25 18.22
CA VAL A 104 9.15 -1.61 18.68
C VAL A 104 9.30 -1.22 20.14
N VAL A 105 9.19 0.09 20.40
CA VAL A 105 9.34 0.69 21.72
C VAL A 105 8.03 1.38 22.05
N ARG A 106 7.32 0.87 23.06
CA ARG A 106 6.14 1.53 23.60
C ARG A 106 6.62 2.61 24.56
N LYS A 107 6.10 3.83 24.51
CA LYS A 107 6.46 4.86 25.52
C LYS A 107 5.69 4.59 26.83
N PRO A 108 6.24 4.90 28.01
CA PRO A 108 7.49 5.61 28.27
C PRO A 108 8.73 4.70 28.30
N GLU A 109 8.61 3.42 27.96
CA GLU A 109 9.75 2.52 27.90
C GLU A 109 10.81 3.03 26.89
N THR A 110 12.08 2.75 27.17
CA THR A 110 13.20 3.10 26.28
C THR A 110 13.81 1.86 25.63
N THR A 111 13.52 0.69 26.16
CA THR A 111 13.97 -0.59 25.61
C THR A 111 12.92 -1.17 24.67
N PRO A 112 13.33 -1.78 23.55
CA PRO A 112 12.39 -2.46 22.66
C PRO A 112 11.70 -3.62 23.38
N GLY A 113 10.37 -3.65 23.32
CA GLY A 113 9.57 -4.76 23.83
C GLY A 113 9.48 -5.91 22.83
N GLU A 114 9.63 -5.61 21.54
CA GLU A 114 9.53 -6.57 20.45
C GLU A 114 10.54 -6.23 19.35
N ARG A 115 11.03 -7.28 18.68
CA ARG A 115 11.91 -7.16 17.52
C ARG A 115 11.41 -8.02 16.37
N VAL A 116 11.32 -7.43 15.19
CA VAL A 116 10.92 -8.10 13.95
C VAL A 116 12.05 -7.95 12.94
N THR A 117 12.50 -9.05 12.34
CA THR A 117 13.53 -9.03 11.30
C THR A 117 12.90 -9.26 9.94
N PHE A 118 13.39 -8.58 8.91
CA PHE A 118 13.02 -8.84 7.52
C PHE A 118 14.20 -8.59 6.58
N ASP A 119 14.17 -9.25 5.43
CA ASP A 119 15.16 -9.11 4.38
C ASP A 119 14.54 -8.46 3.16
N VAL A 120 15.15 -7.37 2.70
CA VAL A 120 14.85 -6.78 1.40
C VAL A 120 15.67 -7.55 0.36
N GLN A 121 14.99 -8.33 -0.47
CA GLN A 121 15.66 -9.22 -1.41
C GLN A 121 16.26 -8.40 -2.56
N PRO A 122 17.54 -8.60 -2.92
CA PRO A 122 18.09 -7.97 -4.11
C PRO A 122 17.36 -8.51 -5.35
N LEU A 123 17.08 -7.62 -6.30
CA LEU A 123 16.63 -8.04 -7.61
C LEU A 123 17.78 -8.78 -8.30
N VAL A 124 17.65 -10.10 -8.43
CA VAL A 124 18.58 -10.88 -9.24
C VAL A 124 18.25 -10.60 -10.71
N HIS A 125 19.00 -9.69 -11.31
CA HIS A 125 18.98 -9.51 -12.75
C HIS A 125 20.03 -10.42 -13.37
N THR A 126 19.63 -11.23 -14.36
CA THR A 126 20.60 -11.86 -15.25
C THR A 126 21.40 -10.74 -15.91
N MET A 127 22.72 -10.80 -15.81
CA MET A 127 23.61 -9.84 -16.48
C MET A 127 23.42 -10.00 -18.00
N GLN A 128 22.49 -9.24 -18.56
CA GLN A 128 22.21 -9.23 -19.99
C GLN A 128 22.93 -8.03 -20.60
N TYR A 129 23.71 -8.29 -21.66
CA TYR A 129 24.39 -7.25 -22.42
C TYR A 129 23.76 -7.11 -23.82
N PRO A 130 23.39 -5.90 -24.24
CA PRO A 130 23.42 -4.64 -23.48
C PRO A 130 22.41 -4.63 -22.32
N PRO A 131 22.65 -3.82 -21.27
CA PRO A 131 21.72 -3.70 -20.14
C PRO A 131 20.33 -3.30 -20.62
N THR A 132 19.29 -3.94 -20.08
CA THR A 132 17.92 -3.51 -20.34
C THR A 132 17.71 -2.11 -19.73
N PRO A 133 17.12 -1.16 -20.48
CA PRO A 133 16.77 0.13 -19.91
C PRO A 133 15.81 -0.03 -18.73
N HIS A 134 16.04 0.75 -17.68
CA HIS A 134 15.25 0.72 -16.45
C HIS A 134 15.06 2.14 -15.93
N PRO A 135 13.95 2.43 -15.24
CA PRO A 135 13.70 3.76 -14.71
C PRO A 135 14.67 4.09 -13.57
N VAL A 136 15.06 5.36 -13.49
CA VAL A 136 15.92 5.87 -12.39
C VAL A 136 15.13 6.40 -11.19
N ALA A 137 13.80 6.38 -11.25
CA ALA A 137 12.92 6.85 -10.19
C ALA A 137 11.57 6.12 -10.23
N ASP A 138 10.79 6.24 -9.15
CA ASP A 138 9.39 5.84 -9.13
C ASP A 138 8.48 6.97 -9.64
N TYR A 139 7.82 6.71 -10.77
CA TYR A 139 6.90 7.64 -11.42
C TYR A 139 5.42 7.38 -11.08
N SER A 140 5.12 6.45 -10.16
CA SER A 140 3.76 6.06 -9.76
C SER A 140 2.95 7.21 -9.16
N GLY A 141 1.86 7.65 -9.77
CA GLY A 141 1.02 8.67 -9.16
C GLY A 141 0.00 9.20 -10.13
N LEU A 142 -0.72 10.22 -9.68
CA LEU A 142 -1.66 10.92 -10.53
C LEU A 142 -0.97 12.08 -11.23
N TRP A 143 -1.18 12.20 -12.53
CA TRP A 143 -0.59 13.21 -13.40
C TRP A 143 -1.67 13.94 -14.19
N TRP A 144 -1.45 15.22 -14.47
CA TRP A 144 -2.40 16.07 -15.17
C TRP A 144 -1.71 17.29 -15.78
N THR A 145 -2.43 18.07 -16.58
CA THR A 145 -2.01 19.42 -16.98
C THR A 145 -2.68 20.45 -16.09
N PRO A 146 -1.94 21.27 -15.31
CA PRO A 146 -2.54 22.16 -14.32
C PRO A 146 -3.59 23.16 -14.82
N ALA A 147 -3.49 23.57 -16.09
CA ALA A 147 -4.42 24.50 -16.73
C ALA A 147 -5.60 23.79 -17.45
N GLU A 148 -5.67 22.46 -17.42
CA GLU A 148 -6.66 21.67 -18.15
C GLU A 148 -7.39 20.71 -17.19
N SER A 149 -8.30 21.27 -16.39
CA SER A 149 -9.10 20.48 -15.45
C SER A 149 -10.04 19.49 -16.17
N GLY A 150 -10.22 18.31 -15.57
CA GLY A 150 -11.21 17.31 -15.99
C GLY A 150 -10.61 16.02 -16.53
N TRP A 151 -9.35 16.00 -16.93
CA TRP A 151 -8.67 14.80 -17.43
C TRP A 151 -7.41 14.51 -16.61
N GLY A 152 -6.89 13.29 -16.70
CA GLY A 152 -5.67 12.91 -15.99
C GLY A 152 -5.12 11.55 -16.39
N LEU A 153 -3.96 11.22 -15.84
CA LEU A 153 -3.27 9.97 -16.05
C LEU A 153 -2.80 9.43 -14.69
N SER A 154 -3.32 8.28 -14.28
CA SER A 154 -2.77 7.52 -13.15
C SER A 154 -1.68 6.60 -13.67
N LEU A 155 -0.50 6.63 -13.06
CA LEU A 155 0.59 5.71 -13.35
C LEU A 155 0.83 4.81 -12.14
N GLN A 156 1.07 3.54 -12.42
CA GLN A 156 1.51 2.57 -11.43
C GLN A 156 2.72 1.83 -12.00
N GLN A 157 3.85 1.95 -11.31
CA GLN A 157 5.11 1.34 -11.68
C GLN A 157 5.35 0.14 -10.77
N SER A 158 5.65 -1.00 -11.38
CA SER A 158 6.11 -2.16 -10.62
C SER A 158 7.51 -1.88 -10.07
N ALA A 159 7.74 -2.21 -8.80
CA ALA A 159 9.08 -2.25 -8.21
C ALA A 159 9.98 -3.27 -8.94
N PHE A 160 9.36 -4.32 -9.50
CA PHE A 160 10.02 -5.41 -10.22
C PHE A 160 9.92 -5.23 -11.73
N GLY A 161 11.05 -5.28 -12.44
CA GLY A 161 11.09 -5.38 -13.90
C GLY A 161 10.73 -4.11 -14.67
N GLY A 162 10.50 -2.99 -13.99
CA GLY A 162 10.23 -1.70 -14.63
C GLY A 162 8.92 -1.66 -15.41
N ALA A 163 7.97 -2.57 -15.19
CA ALA A 163 6.67 -2.47 -15.83
C ALA A 163 5.96 -1.19 -15.37
N LEU A 164 5.29 -0.51 -16.31
CA LEU A 164 4.47 0.67 -16.06
C LEU A 164 3.08 0.41 -16.62
N PHE A 165 2.07 0.63 -15.79
CA PHE A 165 0.68 0.66 -16.19
C PHE A 165 0.16 2.10 -16.05
N GLY A 166 -0.59 2.56 -17.05
CA GLY A 166 -1.27 3.85 -17.01
C GLY A 166 -2.77 3.71 -17.18
N ALA A 167 -3.56 4.51 -16.47
CA ALA A 167 -4.98 4.73 -16.74
C ALA A 167 -5.20 6.19 -17.12
N LEU A 168 -5.58 6.43 -18.37
CA LEU A 168 -5.82 7.74 -18.95
C LEU A 168 -7.32 8.02 -18.95
N TYR A 169 -7.73 9.10 -18.28
CA TYR A 169 -9.11 9.56 -18.22
C TYR A 169 -9.26 10.80 -19.09
N VAL A 170 -10.06 10.72 -20.14
CA VAL A 170 -10.26 11.79 -21.14
C VAL A 170 -11.73 11.88 -21.54
N PHE A 171 -12.07 12.83 -22.41
CA PHE A 171 -13.40 12.95 -22.98
C PHE A 171 -13.34 12.82 -24.50
N ASP A 172 -14.36 12.18 -25.09
CA ASP A 172 -14.53 12.13 -26.53
C ASP A 172 -15.08 13.45 -27.11
N ALA A 173 -15.25 13.50 -28.43
CA ALA A 173 -15.80 14.66 -29.14
C ALA A 173 -17.23 15.04 -28.70
N SER A 174 -17.98 14.10 -28.12
CA SER A 174 -19.31 14.33 -27.55
C SER A 174 -19.27 14.77 -26.08
N ARG A 175 -18.06 15.02 -25.54
CA ARG A 175 -17.78 15.36 -24.13
C ARG A 175 -18.19 14.26 -23.15
N GLN A 176 -18.25 13.02 -23.60
CA GLN A 176 -18.51 11.87 -22.72
C GLN A 176 -17.18 11.33 -22.19
N PRO A 177 -17.12 10.91 -20.91
CA PRO A 177 -15.90 10.37 -20.32
C PRO A 177 -15.53 9.05 -20.99
N ARG A 178 -14.23 8.90 -21.26
CA ARG A 178 -13.61 7.70 -21.81
C ARG A 178 -12.34 7.39 -21.02
N TRP A 179 -12.14 6.12 -20.72
CA TRP A 179 -10.91 5.61 -20.14
C TRP A 179 -10.12 4.80 -21.16
N TYR A 180 -8.80 4.92 -21.11
CA TYR A 180 -7.87 4.11 -21.88
C TYR A 180 -6.78 3.62 -20.95
N THR A 181 -6.19 2.47 -21.22
CA THR A 181 -5.02 2.00 -20.48
C THR A 181 -3.76 2.13 -21.32
N LEU A 182 -2.65 2.47 -20.66
CA LEU A 182 -1.31 2.46 -21.23
C LEU A 182 -0.62 1.20 -20.72
N GLN A 183 -0.33 0.25 -21.59
CA GLN A 183 0.18 -1.07 -21.19
C GLN A 183 1.00 -1.74 -22.31
N GLY A 184 1.57 -2.91 -22.00
CA GLY A 184 2.35 -3.71 -22.96
C GLY A 184 3.62 -3.01 -23.46
N GLY A 185 4.13 -2.07 -22.67
CA GLY A 185 5.28 -1.24 -23.00
C GLY A 185 6.53 -1.55 -22.19
N GLY A 186 7.58 -0.80 -22.45
CA GLY A 186 8.87 -0.90 -21.76
C GLY A 186 9.64 0.41 -21.76
N TRP A 187 10.68 0.46 -20.95
CA TRP A 187 11.63 1.56 -20.93
C TRP A 187 12.54 1.46 -22.15
N VAL A 188 12.70 2.58 -22.86
CA VAL A 188 13.68 2.69 -23.95
C VAL A 188 14.97 3.36 -23.47
N ASP A 189 14.87 4.15 -22.39
CA ASP A 189 15.97 4.72 -21.63
C ASP A 189 15.53 4.96 -20.17
N ALA A 190 16.37 5.60 -19.35
CA ALA A 190 16.14 5.86 -17.93
C ALA A 190 14.90 6.73 -17.61
N THR A 191 14.39 7.46 -18.59
CA THR A 191 13.37 8.51 -18.46
C THR A 191 12.26 8.42 -19.50
N THR A 192 12.38 7.52 -20.47
CA THR A 192 11.40 7.35 -21.54
C THR A 192 10.79 5.96 -21.49
N TRP A 193 9.46 5.93 -21.33
CA TRP A 193 8.65 4.73 -21.47
C TRP A 193 7.83 4.78 -22.76
N GLN A 194 7.68 3.65 -23.44
CA GLN A 194 6.82 3.50 -24.62
C GLN A 194 5.95 2.27 -24.50
N GLY A 195 4.69 2.36 -24.93
CA GLY A 195 3.75 1.24 -24.92
C GLY A 195 2.53 1.49 -25.79
N LYS A 196 1.46 0.74 -25.53
CA LYS A 196 0.21 0.80 -26.31
C LYS A 196 -0.88 1.51 -25.55
N VAL A 197 -1.74 2.23 -26.27
CA VAL A 197 -3.03 2.70 -25.77
C VAL A 197 -4.07 1.63 -26.07
N VAL A 198 -4.77 1.16 -25.04
CA VAL A 198 -5.76 0.10 -25.14
C VAL A 198 -7.12 0.64 -24.72
N ALA A 199 -8.12 0.40 -25.56
CA ALA A 199 -9.52 0.64 -25.27
C ALA A 199 -10.18 -0.68 -24.84
N SER A 200 -10.82 -0.67 -23.68
CA SER A 200 -11.50 -1.84 -23.14
C SER A 200 -13.01 -1.65 -23.07
N SER A 201 -13.75 -2.73 -23.31
CA SER A 201 -15.20 -2.83 -23.11
C SER A 201 -15.54 -4.07 -22.30
N GLY A 202 -16.73 -4.11 -21.73
CA GLY A 202 -17.24 -5.28 -21.01
C GLY A 202 -18.70 -5.11 -20.65
N SER A 203 -19.22 -6.10 -19.93
CA SER A 203 -20.58 -6.07 -19.38
C SER A 203 -20.82 -4.83 -18.53
N PRO A 204 -22.06 -4.32 -18.49
CA PRO A 204 -22.44 -3.33 -17.50
C PRO A 204 -22.08 -3.78 -16.08
N TRP A 205 -21.60 -2.86 -15.24
CA TRP A 205 -21.21 -3.16 -13.86
C TRP A 205 -22.33 -3.76 -13.02
N SER A 206 -23.59 -3.53 -13.41
CA SER A 206 -24.80 -4.03 -12.75
C SER A 206 -25.34 -5.35 -13.32
N ALA A 207 -24.69 -5.93 -14.34
CA ALA A 207 -25.17 -7.15 -14.97
C ALA A 207 -25.12 -8.34 -13.98
N GLN A 208 -26.22 -9.09 -13.90
CA GLN A 208 -26.35 -10.31 -13.11
C GLN A 208 -27.15 -11.34 -13.92
N PRO A 209 -26.52 -12.44 -14.40
CA PRO A 209 -25.10 -12.76 -14.27
C PRO A 209 -24.20 -11.82 -15.12
N TYR A 210 -22.93 -11.75 -14.76
CA TYR A 210 -21.91 -11.07 -15.57
C TYR A 210 -21.63 -11.88 -16.85
N ASP A 211 -21.71 -11.27 -18.03
CA ASP A 211 -21.38 -11.93 -19.29
C ASP A 211 -19.88 -11.81 -19.58
N THR A 212 -19.15 -12.90 -19.39
CA THR A 212 -17.70 -12.98 -19.60
C THR A 212 -17.29 -12.90 -21.07
N GLY A 213 -18.20 -13.11 -22.03
CA GLY A 213 -17.93 -13.02 -23.47
C GLY A 213 -17.98 -11.60 -24.04
N SER A 214 -18.56 -10.66 -23.31
CA SER A 214 -18.73 -9.25 -23.73
C SER A 214 -17.45 -8.39 -23.62
N GLY A 215 -16.40 -8.94 -23.01
CA GLY A 215 -15.14 -8.23 -22.77
C GLY A 215 -14.28 -8.10 -24.03
N SER A 216 -13.74 -6.91 -24.28
CA SER A 216 -12.70 -6.73 -25.31
C SER A 216 -11.62 -5.76 -24.83
N ALA A 217 -10.41 -5.91 -25.36
CA ALA A 217 -9.27 -5.03 -25.13
C ALA A 217 -8.52 -4.83 -26.44
N ASN A 218 -8.75 -3.70 -27.10
CA ASN A 218 -8.23 -3.41 -28.43
C ASN A 218 -7.10 -2.37 -28.34
N ILE A 219 -5.99 -2.63 -29.02
CA ILE A 219 -4.94 -1.62 -29.20
C ILE A 219 -5.46 -0.57 -30.18
N VAL A 220 -5.57 0.67 -29.72
CA VAL A 220 -6.09 1.82 -30.49
C VAL A 220 -5.03 2.87 -30.78
N GLY A 221 -3.81 2.65 -30.29
CA GLY A 221 -2.67 3.50 -30.59
C GLY A 221 -1.44 3.21 -29.74
N ASP A 222 -0.56 4.19 -29.70
CA ASP A 222 0.75 4.13 -29.04
C ASP A 222 0.86 5.26 -28.03
N ALA A 223 1.61 5.02 -26.95
CA ALA A 223 1.90 6.00 -25.93
C ALA A 223 3.41 6.10 -25.69
N GLN A 224 3.86 7.32 -25.42
CA GLN A 224 5.20 7.64 -24.98
C GLN A 224 5.12 8.62 -23.82
N ILE A 225 5.90 8.36 -22.78
CA ILE A 225 6.04 9.26 -21.64
C ILE A 225 7.52 9.56 -21.46
N VAL A 226 7.88 10.83 -21.51
CA VAL A 226 9.24 11.33 -21.30
C VAL A 226 9.27 12.12 -19.99
N PHE A 227 9.86 11.55 -18.95
CA PHE A 227 9.99 12.18 -17.64
C PHE A 227 11.16 13.17 -17.61
N LYS A 228 10.93 14.37 -17.07
CA LYS A 228 11.98 15.40 -16.96
C LYS A 228 12.91 15.09 -15.79
N ARG A 229 14.22 15.22 -16.03
CA ARG A 229 15.28 14.92 -15.04
C ARG A 229 16.04 16.17 -14.54
N THR A 230 15.71 17.37 -15.02
CA THR A 230 16.38 18.59 -14.57
C THR A 230 16.00 18.92 -13.14
N ASP A 231 16.93 19.51 -12.38
CA ASP A 231 16.68 19.96 -11.02
C ASP A 231 15.45 20.89 -10.95
N GLY A 232 14.65 20.73 -9.90
CA GLY A 232 13.37 21.42 -9.72
C GLY A 232 12.25 21.03 -10.70
N ALA A 233 12.49 20.14 -11.67
CA ALA A 233 11.47 19.64 -12.61
C ALA A 233 11.04 18.19 -12.31
N ALA A 234 11.51 17.60 -11.21
CA ALA A 234 11.04 16.30 -10.72
C ALA A 234 9.51 16.34 -10.55
N GLY A 235 8.81 15.40 -11.20
CA GLY A 235 7.35 15.40 -11.28
C GLY A 235 6.77 16.17 -12.47
N ARG A 236 7.55 16.46 -13.52
CA ARG A 236 7.06 16.90 -14.84
C ARG A 236 7.39 15.85 -15.90
N ALA A 237 6.51 15.69 -16.88
CA ALA A 237 6.73 14.80 -18.02
C ALA A 237 6.07 15.35 -19.29
N GLN A 238 6.50 14.85 -20.45
CA GLN A 238 5.78 14.98 -21.70
C GLN A 238 5.06 13.66 -21.98
N LEU A 239 3.74 13.71 -22.07
CA LEU A 239 2.91 12.60 -22.50
C LEU A 239 2.56 12.80 -23.97
N ARG A 240 2.88 11.83 -24.81
CA ARG A 240 2.42 11.73 -26.18
C ARG A 240 1.62 10.44 -26.34
N TYR A 241 0.42 10.51 -26.91
CA TYR A 241 -0.36 9.32 -27.22
C TYR A 241 -1.11 9.48 -28.53
N THR A 242 -1.46 8.35 -29.15
CA THR A 242 -2.37 8.27 -30.28
C THR A 242 -3.61 7.46 -29.91
N ILE A 243 -4.77 7.91 -30.38
CA ILE A 243 -6.03 7.17 -30.30
C ILE A 243 -6.67 7.30 -31.68
N ASP A 244 -6.90 6.17 -32.35
CA ASP A 244 -7.59 6.10 -33.65
C ASP A 244 -7.00 7.05 -34.70
N GLY A 245 -5.66 7.16 -34.72
CA GLY A 245 -4.90 8.02 -35.66
C GLY A 245 -4.73 9.48 -35.23
N VAL A 246 -5.45 9.94 -34.20
CA VAL A 246 -5.28 11.29 -33.65
C VAL A 246 -4.12 11.30 -32.66
N THR A 247 -3.13 12.16 -32.89
CA THR A 247 -1.98 12.33 -31.98
C THR A 247 -2.19 13.51 -31.05
N VAL A 248 -1.97 13.28 -29.76
CA VAL A 248 -1.98 14.31 -28.72
C VAL A 248 -0.62 14.34 -28.03
N THR A 249 -0.15 15.55 -27.71
CA THR A 249 1.04 15.75 -26.88
C THR A 249 0.74 16.78 -25.81
N LYS A 250 1.04 16.45 -24.56
CA LYS A 250 0.76 17.26 -23.36
C LYS A 250 1.99 17.32 -22.47
N THR A 251 2.22 18.48 -21.86
CA THR A 251 3.14 18.58 -20.71
C THR A 251 2.33 18.37 -19.45
N ILE A 252 2.65 17.32 -18.70
CA ILE A 252 1.95 16.93 -17.48
C ILE A 252 2.83 17.14 -16.25
N ALA A 253 2.19 17.32 -15.10
CA ALA A 253 2.80 17.39 -13.79
C ALA A 253 2.14 16.39 -12.83
N ARG A 254 2.91 15.84 -11.89
CA ARG A 254 2.41 14.93 -10.84
C ARG A 254 1.64 15.75 -9.79
N ILE A 255 0.44 15.29 -9.44
CA ILE A 255 -0.35 15.85 -8.35
C ILE A 255 0.30 15.46 -7.02
N ARG A 256 0.32 16.40 -6.08
CA ARG A 256 0.66 16.18 -4.67
C ARG A 256 -0.60 16.40 -3.86
N PHE A 257 -0.90 15.47 -2.96
CA PHE A 257 -1.98 15.56 -1.98
C PHE A 257 -1.35 15.72 -0.59
#